data_AF-A0A2H6GXX8-F1
#
_entry.id   AF-A0A2H6GXX8-F1
#
_cell.length_a   1.000
_cell.length_b   1.000
_cell.length_c   1.000
_cell.angle_alpha   90.00
_cell.angle_beta   90.00
_cell.angle_gamma   90.00
#
_symmetry.space_group_name_H-M   'P 1'
#
loop_
_entity.id
_entity.type
_entity.pdbx_description
1 polymer ?
#
loop_
_entity_poly.entity_id
_entity_poly.type
_entity_poly.pdbx_seq_one_letter_code
_entity_poly.pdbx_strand_id
1 'polypeptide(L)'
;MRLVEPSDQRHVQQSSERLSDDLLAQLSSLNIGEAITLGLMTKIPALVKIDKYPGKIKGTDPDITKEWKKTAQKQRQIKKQKKAEVNDLYTNII
;
A
#
# COMPACT_ATOMS: atom_id res chain seq x y z
N MET A 1 7.27 -9.70 8.57
CA MET A 1 6.91 -8.29 8.87
C MET A 1 8.10 -7.68 9.58
N ARG A 2 8.53 -6.45 9.26
CA ARG A 2 9.72 -5.85 9.88
C ARG A 2 9.30 -4.62 10.69
N LEU A 3 9.51 -4.66 12.00
CA LEU A 3 9.32 -3.51 12.89
C LEU A 3 10.68 -2.87 13.16
N VAL A 4 10.94 -1.73 12.53
CA VAL A 4 12.24 -1.03 12.63
C VAL A 4 12.20 0.16 13.60
N GLU A 5 11.02 0.70 13.90
CA GLU A 5 10.88 1.89 14.73
C GLU A 5 10.86 1.54 16.23
N PRO A 6 11.73 2.13 17.07
CA PRO A 6 11.79 1.85 18.50
C PRO A 6 10.53 2.22 19.30
N SER A 7 9.72 3.19 18.85
CA SER A 7 8.43 3.46 19.49
C SER A 7 7.45 2.32 19.30
N ASP A 8 7.39 1.75 18.09
CA ASP A 8 6.44 0.71 17.73
C ASP A 8 6.80 -0.61 18.42
N GLN A 9 8.11 -0.90 18.52
CA GLN A 9 8.61 -2.04 19.28
C GLN A 9 8.20 -1.97 20.75
N ARG A 10 8.33 -0.78 21.38
CA ARG A 10 7.92 -0.56 22.78
C ARG A 10 6.41 -0.68 22.98
N HIS A 11 5.59 -0.21 22.04
CA HIS A 11 4.13 -0.39 22.11
C HIS A 11 3.74 -1.87 22.06
N VAL A 12 4.38 -2.65 21.17
CA VAL A 12 4.15 -4.10 21.08
C VAL A 12 4.61 -4.80 22.36
N GLN A 13 5.74 -4.40 22.93
CA GLN A 13 6.24 -4.91 24.22
C GLN A 13 5.27 -4.64 25.36
N GLN A 14 4.82 -3.40 25.53
CA GLN A 14 3.88 -3.01 26.58
C GLN A 14 2.54 -3.77 26.48
N SER A 15 2.13 -4.10 25.25
CA SER A 15 0.91 -4.87 24.99
C SER A 15 1.10 -6.38 25.13
N SER A 16 2.34 -6.86 25.26
CA SER A 16 2.70 -8.28 25.24
C SER A 16 3.34 -8.69 26.55
N GLU A 17 2.58 -9.34 27.43
CA GLU A 17 3.04 -9.83 28.74
C GLU A 17 4.24 -10.82 28.67
N ARG A 18 4.50 -11.41 27.50
CA ARG A 18 5.47 -12.50 27.29
C ARG A 18 6.69 -12.14 26.44
N LEU A 19 6.88 -10.86 26.08
CA LEU A 19 7.95 -10.44 25.17
C LEU A 19 9.19 -9.93 25.94
N SER A 20 10.30 -10.65 25.86
CA SER A 20 11.58 -10.24 26.46
C SER A 20 12.37 -9.27 25.56
N ASP A 21 13.25 -8.47 26.16
CA ASP A 21 14.08 -7.48 25.45
C ASP A 21 14.96 -8.11 24.34
N ASP A 22 15.48 -9.32 24.57
CA ASP A 22 16.27 -10.07 23.57
C ASP A 22 15.44 -10.46 22.33
N LEU A 23 14.16 -10.78 22.53
CA LEU A 23 13.22 -11.10 21.45
C LEU A 23 12.82 -9.84 20.65
N LEU A 24 12.76 -8.68 21.30
CA LEU A 24 12.53 -7.39 20.66
C LEU A 24 13.69 -6.97 19.76
N ALA A 25 14.93 -7.16 20.21
CA ALA A 25 16.11 -6.87 19.41
C ALA A 25 16.08 -7.63 18.08
N GLN A 26 15.58 -8.87 18.09
CA GLN A 26 15.43 -9.70 16.89
C GLN A 26 14.34 -9.22 15.92
N LEU A 27 13.34 -8.43 16.37
CA LEU A 27 12.28 -7.91 15.48
C LEU A 27 12.82 -7.01 14.36
N SER A 28 13.90 -6.29 14.65
CA SER A 28 14.57 -5.39 13.70
C SER A 28 15.34 -6.13 12.59
N SER A 29 15.74 -7.37 12.85
CA SER A 29 16.56 -8.22 11.97
C SER A 29 15.73 -9.08 11.01
N LEU A 30 14.41 -9.14 11.20
CA LEU A 30 13.51 -9.98 10.40
C LEU A 30 13.45 -9.54 8.93
N ASN A 31 13.57 -10.53 8.02
CA ASN A 31 13.37 -10.30 6.60
C ASN A 31 11.89 -10.33 6.20
N ILE A 32 11.64 -9.98 4.93
CA ILE A 32 10.32 -10.12 4.32
C ILE A 32 9.92 -11.60 4.33
N GLY A 33 8.70 -11.86 4.81
CA GLY A 33 8.16 -13.21 4.99
C GLY A 33 8.61 -13.92 6.27
N GLU A 34 9.42 -13.31 7.13
CA GLU A 34 9.74 -13.88 8.45
C GLU A 34 8.87 -13.26 9.55
N ALA A 35 8.61 -14.05 10.59
CA ALA A 35 7.88 -13.63 11.78
C ALA A 35 8.30 -14.42 13.01
N ILE A 36 8.08 -13.82 14.18
CA ILE A 36 8.19 -14.50 15.47
C ILE A 36 6.76 -14.77 15.96
N THR A 37 6.45 -16.04 16.20
CA THR A 37 5.14 -16.48 16.71
C THR A 37 5.23 -16.78 18.19
N LEU A 38 4.34 -16.16 18.97
CA LEU A 38 4.27 -16.22 20.43
C LEU A 38 2.81 -16.49 20.88
N GLY A 39 2.63 -16.88 22.14
CA GLY A 39 1.30 -17.04 22.73
C GLY A 39 0.70 -18.43 22.55
N LEU A 40 -0.61 -18.57 22.70
CA LEU A 40 -1.29 -19.88 22.77
C LEU A 40 -1.24 -20.69 21.48
N MET A 41 -0.97 -20.04 20.34
CA MET A 41 -0.81 -20.71 19.05
C MET A 41 0.47 -21.57 18.95
N THR A 42 1.45 -21.35 19.83
CA THR A 42 2.74 -22.06 19.81
C THR A 42 3.17 -22.43 21.23
N LYS A 43 3.59 -23.68 21.45
CA LYS A 43 4.05 -24.12 22.78
C LYS A 43 5.31 -23.39 23.26
N ILE A 44 6.17 -23.00 22.32
CA ILE A 44 7.39 -22.21 22.54
C ILE A 44 7.45 -21.08 21.52
N PRO A 45 8.08 -19.94 21.84
CA PRO A 45 8.45 -18.93 20.85
C PRO A 45 9.16 -19.55 19.66
N ALA A 46 8.69 -19.26 18.45
CA ALA A 46 9.26 -19.80 17.23
C ALA A 46 9.49 -18.72 16.17
N LEU A 47 10.66 -18.75 15.56
CA LEU A 47 10.97 -17.98 14.35
C LEU A 47 10.49 -18.79 13.15
N VAL A 48 9.60 -18.22 12.35
CA VAL A 48 8.95 -18.92 11.23
C VAL A 48 9.09 -18.15 9.91
N LYS A 49 9.15 -18.91 8.81
CA LYS A 49 9.02 -18.38 7.45
C LYS A 49 7.57 -18.56 7.00
N ILE A 50 6.90 -17.45 6.73
CA ILE A 50 5.52 -17.43 6.23
C ILE A 50 5.54 -17.75 4.74
N ASP A 51 4.78 -18.77 4.36
CA ASP A 51 4.61 -19.14 2.95
C ASP A 51 3.88 -18.06 2.16
N LYS A 52 4.33 -17.86 0.92
CA LYS A 52 3.70 -16.90 0.01
C LYS A 52 2.33 -17.43 -0.40
N TYR A 53 1.32 -16.57 -0.30
CA TYR A 53 0.00 -16.87 -0.83
C TYR A 53 0.07 -17.06 -2.36
N PRO A 54 -0.45 -18.18 -2.92
CA PRO A 54 -0.31 -18.50 -4.34
C PRO A 54 -1.21 -17.65 -5.25
N GLY A 55 -2.21 -16.97 -4.70
CA GLY A 55 -3.13 -16.13 -5.47
C GLY A 55 -2.62 -14.70 -5.66
N LYS A 56 -3.30 -13.95 -6.53
CA LYS A 56 -3.08 -12.50 -6.67
C LYS A 56 -3.92 -11.76 -5.64
N ILE A 57 -3.25 -11.09 -4.71
CA ILE A 57 -3.89 -10.13 -3.83
C ILE A 57 -4.33 -8.94 -4.71
N LYS A 58 -5.64 -8.74 -4.89
CA LYS A 58 -6.16 -7.53 -5.53
C LYS A 58 -5.98 -6.35 -4.57
N GLY A 59 -5.53 -5.22 -5.08
CA GLY A 59 -5.25 -4.02 -4.27
C GLY A 59 -3.92 -3.31 -4.58
N THR A 60 -3.30 -3.58 -5.74
CA THR A 60 -2.13 -2.82 -6.18
C THR A 60 -2.47 -1.36 -6.39
N ASP A 61 -1.53 -0.47 -6.07
CA ASP A 61 -1.64 0.98 -6.28
C ASP A 61 -2.13 1.31 -7.70
N PRO A 62 -3.09 2.23 -7.85
CA PRO A 62 -3.52 2.68 -9.16
C PRO A 62 -2.37 3.38 -9.88
N ASP A 63 -2.26 3.18 -11.19
CA ASP A 63 -1.31 3.95 -12.02
C ASP A 63 -1.82 5.38 -12.17
N ILE A 64 -1.39 6.23 -11.24
CA ILE A 64 -1.76 7.65 -11.15
C ILE A 64 -1.40 8.39 -12.45
N THR A 65 -0.26 8.06 -13.06
CA THR A 65 0.20 8.75 -14.27
C THR A 65 -0.73 8.47 -15.45
N LYS A 66 -1.21 7.24 -15.57
CA LYS A 66 -2.16 6.83 -16.62
C LYS A 66 -3.52 7.47 -16.40
N GLU A 67 -4.01 7.52 -15.17
CA GLU A 67 -5.30 8.14 -14.85
C GLU A 67 -5.28 9.67 -15.09
N TRP A 68 -4.17 10.35 -14.77
CA TRP A 68 -4.01 11.77 -15.09
C TRP A 68 -3.92 12.04 -16.59
N LYS A 69 -3.18 11.21 -17.35
CA LYS A 69 -3.12 11.35 -18.82
C LYS A 69 -4.49 11.20 -19.47
N LYS A 70 -5.29 10.20 -19.06
CA LYS A 70 -6.67 10.02 -19.54
C LYS A 70 -7.52 11.27 -19.25
N THR A 71 -7.42 11.78 -18.02
CA THR A 71 -8.18 12.96 -17.60
C THR A 71 -7.79 14.19 -18.42
N ALA A 72 -6.50 14.43 -18.63
CA ALA A 72 -5.99 15.53 -19.44
C ALA A 72 -6.41 15.43 -20.92
N GLN A 73 -6.39 14.22 -21.50
CA GLN A 73 -6.86 13.99 -22.87
C GLN A 73 -8.36 14.27 -23.01
N LYS A 74 -9.17 13.79 -22.07
CA LYS A 74 -10.61 14.04 -22.05
C LYS A 74 -10.92 15.54 -21.98
N GLN A 75 -10.21 16.29 -21.13
CA GLN A 75 -10.35 17.75 -21.06
C GLN A 75 -9.96 18.45 -22.36
N ARG A 76 -8.91 18.00 -23.06
CA ARG A 76 -8.50 18.55 -24.36
C ARG A 76 -9.56 18.31 -25.44
N GLN A 77 -10.18 17.12 -25.45
CA GLN A 77 -11.26 16.81 -26.40
C GLN A 77 -12.49 17.68 -26.14
N ILE A 78 -12.90 17.83 -24.88
CA ILE A 78 -14.02 18.70 -24.49
C ILE A 78 -13.75 20.16 -24.91
N LYS A 79 -12.52 20.66 -24.71
CA LYS A 79 -12.15 22.01 -25.16
C LYS A 79 -12.21 22.16 -26.68
N LYS A 80 -11.79 21.15 -27.45
CA LYS A 80 -11.86 21.16 -28.92
C LYS A 80 -13.31 21.14 -29.42
N GLN A 81 -14.17 20.31 -28.83
CA GLN A 81 -15.59 20.22 -29.18
C GLN A 81 -16.32 21.54 -28.90
N LYS A 82 -16.14 22.10 -27.70
CA LYS A 82 -16.70 23.42 -27.37
C LYS A 82 -16.23 24.52 -28.32
N LYS A 83 -14.96 24.49 -28.72
CA LYS A 83 -14.42 25.49 -29.67
C LYS A 83 -14.99 25.32 -31.08
N ALA A 84 -15.29 24.09 -31.50
CA ALA A 84 -15.92 23.79 -32.78
C ALA A 84 -17.40 24.21 -32.79
N GLU A 85 -18.16 23.89 -31.72
CA GLU A 85 -19.56 24.32 -31.56
C GLU A 85 -19.71 25.84 -31.56
N VAL A 86 -18.83 26.54 -30.84
CA VAL A 86 -18.81 28.01 -30.82
C VAL A 86 -18.51 28.58 -32.22
N ASN A 87 -17.57 27.98 -32.95
CA ASN A 87 -17.23 28.45 -34.30
C ASN A 87 -18.35 28.21 -35.32
N ASP A 88 -19.08 27.10 -35.18
CA ASP A 88 -20.23 26.77 -36.02
C ASP A 88 -21.40 27.76 -35.79
N LEU A 89 -21.64 28.16 -34.55
CA LEU A 89 -22.63 29.20 -34.20
C LEU A 89 -22.30 30.55 -34.86
N TYR A 90 -21.03 30.95 -34.91
CA TYR A 90 -20.63 32.20 -35.56
C TYR A 90 -20.72 32.14 -37.08
N THR A 91 -20.52 30.96 -37.68
CA THR A 91 -20.56 30.77 -39.13
C THR A 91 -22.00 30.79 -39.67
N ASN A 92 -22.98 30.38 -38.86
CA ASN A 92 -24.40 30.38 -39.23
C ASN A 92 -25.12 31.73 -38.99
N ILE A 93 -24.43 32.74 -38.44
CA ILE A 93 -24.97 34.08 -38.15
C ILE A 93 -24.56 35.11 -39.22
N ILE A 94 -23.53 34.82 -40.03
CA ILE A 94 -23.08 35.64 -41.17
C ILE A 94 -23.64 35.06 -42.46
#